data_AF-A0A6A5C4T3-F1
#
_entry.id   AF-A0A6A5C4T3-F1
#
_cell.length_a   1.000
_cell.length_b   1.000
_cell.length_c   1.000
_cell.angle_alpha   90.00
_cell.angle_beta   90.00
_cell.angle_gamma   90.00
#
_symmetry.space_group_name_H-M   'P 1'
#
loop_
_entity.id
_entity.type
_entity.pdbx_description
1 polymer ?
#
loop_
_entity_poly.entity_id
_entity_poly.type
_entity_poly.pdbx_seq_one_letter_code
_entity_poly.pdbx_strand_id
1 'polypeptide(L)'
;MVVLNAVHQKGSALEFASDDLKNDKEIVLTAVRNDGLALRFASNDLKNDNDVVLKAVTQNGKSLEFASLDMQNNRQVVLSAIKQDGLSLEYAGELMNCQPDIVFEAIQYNPLAVKYASLDLLCDEQFVLEAAKLGCQDILKNIYEVIDMEFVLQMLQHNSLSIVSLFRFRAFRSDKEIMLKAVKNNGFALFYAASEELQKDEELVWEALKCNGYVLEYSDELLQKRMEMCYHDTYFGK
;
A
#
# COMPACT_ATOMS: atom_id res chain seq x y z
N MET A 1 26.26 35.87 -5.57
CA MET A 1 25.17 36.73 -5.05
C MET A 1 23.87 36.58 -5.84
N VAL A 2 23.86 36.72 -7.18
CA VAL A 2 22.62 36.56 -7.98
C VAL A 2 22.05 35.13 -7.90
N VAL A 3 22.88 34.11 -8.08
CA VAL A 3 22.42 32.70 -8.08
C VAL A 3 21.89 32.26 -6.71
N LEU A 4 22.60 32.58 -5.62
CA LEU A 4 22.11 32.33 -4.25
C LEU A 4 20.73 32.95 -4.00
N ASN A 5 20.52 34.21 -4.39
CA ASN A 5 19.22 34.87 -4.26
C ASN A 5 18.14 34.23 -5.13
N ALA A 6 18.50 33.70 -6.30
CA ALA A 6 17.58 33.01 -7.19
C ALA A 6 17.14 31.66 -6.59
N VAL A 7 18.09 30.81 -6.17
CA VAL A 7 17.78 29.49 -5.58
C VAL A 7 17.10 29.60 -4.23
N HIS A 8 17.36 30.66 -3.48
CA HIS A 8 16.66 30.95 -2.23
C HIS A 8 15.18 31.26 -2.44
N GLN A 9 14.83 31.95 -3.52
CA GLN A 9 13.43 32.25 -3.87
C GLN A 9 12.73 31.06 -4.54
N LYS A 10 13.46 30.31 -5.36
CA LYS A 10 12.97 29.14 -6.09
C LYS A 10 14.08 28.13 -6.29
N GLY A 11 14.08 27.04 -5.52
CA GLY A 11 15.15 26.03 -5.55
C GLY A 11 15.39 25.45 -6.94
N SER A 12 14.34 25.30 -7.75
CA SER A 12 14.45 24.84 -9.13
C SER A 12 15.26 25.76 -10.06
N ALA A 13 15.56 27.01 -9.65
CA ALA A 13 16.44 27.90 -10.40
C ALA A 13 17.87 27.34 -10.58
N LEU A 14 18.26 26.35 -9.76
CA LEU A 14 19.51 25.61 -9.89
C LEU A 14 19.67 24.97 -11.28
N GLU A 15 18.57 24.64 -11.96
CA GLU A 15 18.55 24.13 -13.33
C GLU A 15 19.39 24.95 -14.31
N PHE A 16 19.32 26.28 -14.17
CA PHE A 16 19.94 27.25 -15.08
C PHE A 16 21.35 27.66 -14.65
N ALA A 17 21.84 27.16 -13.52
CA ALA A 17 23.19 27.44 -13.05
C ALA A 17 24.23 26.67 -13.89
N SER A 18 25.47 27.19 -13.94
CA SER A 18 26.60 26.47 -14.55
C SER A 18 26.95 25.22 -13.74
N ASP A 19 27.66 24.28 -14.37
CA ASP A 19 28.03 23.01 -13.73
C ASP A 19 28.87 23.22 -12.45
N ASP A 20 29.77 24.22 -12.44
CA ASP A 20 30.52 24.60 -11.25
C ASP A 20 29.61 24.99 -10.08
N LEU A 21 28.52 25.72 -10.35
CA LEU A 21 27.56 26.16 -9.33
C LEU A 21 26.59 25.05 -8.93
N LYS A 22 26.30 24.10 -9.84
CA LYS A 22 25.58 22.86 -9.53
C LYS A 22 26.42 21.89 -8.69
N ASN A 23 27.73 22.07 -8.66
CA ASN A 23 28.66 21.36 -7.79
C ASN A 23 29.06 22.18 -6.54
N ASP A 24 28.54 23.40 -6.38
CA ASP A 24 28.75 24.20 -5.19
C ASP A 24 27.78 23.77 -4.09
N LYS A 25 28.32 23.17 -3.03
CA LYS A 25 27.53 22.61 -1.93
C LYS A 25 26.65 23.65 -1.23
N GLU A 26 27.10 24.90 -1.08
CA GLU A 26 26.31 25.95 -0.40
C GLU A 26 25.09 26.35 -1.25
N ILE A 27 25.31 26.53 -2.55
CA ILE A 27 24.24 26.86 -3.49
C ILE A 27 23.22 25.72 -3.57
N VAL A 28 23.68 24.48 -3.70
CA VAL A 28 22.80 23.31 -3.75
C VAL A 28 22.05 23.12 -2.44
N LEU A 29 22.70 23.25 -1.28
CA LEU A 29 22.02 23.19 0.02
C LEU A 29 20.94 24.26 0.14
N THR A 30 21.20 25.47 -0.35
CA THR A 30 20.20 26.56 -0.38
C THR A 30 19.02 26.19 -1.28
N ALA A 31 19.29 25.61 -2.46
CA ALA A 31 18.27 25.18 -3.39
C ALA A 31 17.38 24.06 -2.80
N VAL A 32 17.97 22.98 -2.27
CA VAL A 32 17.22 21.82 -1.74
C VAL A 32 16.45 22.13 -0.45
N ARG A 33 16.91 23.12 0.33
CA ARG A 33 16.16 23.64 1.48
C ARG A 33 14.86 24.32 1.07
N ASN A 34 14.85 24.98 -0.09
CA ASN A 34 13.67 25.63 -0.64
C ASN A 34 12.76 24.62 -1.37
N ASP A 35 13.35 23.77 -2.21
CA ASP A 35 12.67 22.73 -2.99
C ASP A 35 13.57 21.48 -3.08
N GLY A 36 13.24 20.42 -2.35
CA GLY A 36 14.02 19.18 -2.28
C GLY A 36 14.20 18.51 -3.64
N LEU A 37 13.26 18.70 -4.57
CA LEU A 37 13.38 18.17 -5.94
C LEU A 37 14.46 18.89 -6.76
N ALA A 38 15.00 20.02 -6.27
CA ALA A 38 16.15 20.67 -6.87
C ALA A 38 17.41 19.78 -6.87
N LEU A 39 17.45 18.73 -6.04
CA LEU A 39 18.52 17.72 -6.04
C LEU A 39 18.77 17.15 -7.44
N ARG A 40 17.74 17.05 -8.28
CA ARG A 40 17.85 16.56 -9.67
C ARG A 40 18.85 17.33 -10.52
N PHE A 41 19.08 18.61 -10.20
CA PHE A 41 19.99 19.51 -10.91
C PHE A 41 21.39 19.58 -10.32
N ALA A 42 21.61 19.02 -9.13
CA ALA A 42 22.92 18.97 -8.51
C ALA A 42 23.88 18.07 -9.31
N SER A 43 25.18 18.29 -9.12
CA SER A 43 26.21 17.39 -9.65
C SER A 43 26.06 15.96 -9.10
N ASN A 44 26.66 14.99 -9.78
CA ASN A 44 26.67 13.60 -9.30
C ASN A 44 27.36 13.46 -7.94
N ASP A 45 28.41 14.24 -7.69
CA ASP A 45 29.13 14.24 -6.41
C ASP A 45 28.20 14.69 -5.27
N LEU A 46 27.40 15.73 -5.48
CA LEU A 46 26.46 16.23 -4.47
C LEU A 46 25.17 15.40 -4.36
N LYS A 47 24.79 14.66 -5.41
CA LYS A 47 23.76 13.61 -5.32
C LYS A 47 24.22 12.40 -4.51
N ASN A 48 25.52 12.26 -4.28
CA ASN A 48 26.10 11.28 -3.38
C ASN A 48 26.54 11.86 -2.02
N ASP A 49 26.39 13.17 -1.81
CA ASP A 49 26.76 13.83 -0.56
C ASP A 49 25.63 13.64 0.47
N ASN A 50 25.96 12.97 1.57
CA ASN A 50 24.99 12.60 2.60
C ASN A 50 24.24 13.80 3.19
N ASP A 51 24.89 14.95 3.40
CA ASP A 51 24.25 16.13 4.00
C ASP A 51 23.29 16.79 3.00
N VAL A 52 23.70 16.93 1.75
CA VAL A 52 22.85 17.46 0.68
C VAL A 52 21.61 16.60 0.49
N VAL A 53 21.80 15.29 0.34
CA VAL A 53 20.70 14.36 0.09
C VAL A 53 19.78 14.28 1.30
N LEU A 54 20.33 14.18 2.53
CA LEU A 54 19.51 14.18 3.74
C LEU A 54 18.66 15.46 3.84
N LYS A 55 19.21 16.61 3.47
CA LYS A 55 18.46 17.87 3.48
C LYS A 55 17.37 17.90 2.41
N ALA A 56 17.62 17.32 1.23
CA ALA A 56 16.63 17.19 0.18
C ALA A 56 15.48 16.26 0.59
N VAL A 57 15.77 15.05 1.09
CA VAL A 57 14.72 14.06 1.43
C VAL A 57 13.89 14.46 2.65
N THR A 58 14.50 15.18 3.61
CA THR A 58 13.76 15.74 4.74
C THR A 58 12.83 16.88 4.33
N GLN A 59 13.12 17.58 3.22
CA GLN A 59 12.24 18.58 2.65
C GLN A 59 11.13 17.93 1.80
N ASN A 60 11.50 16.97 0.95
CA ASN A 60 10.59 16.20 0.10
C ASN A 60 11.16 14.78 -0.12
N GLY A 61 10.49 13.75 0.39
CA GLY A 61 10.95 12.37 0.36
C GLY A 61 11.14 11.83 -1.05
N LYS A 62 10.35 12.31 -2.02
CA LYS A 62 10.48 11.96 -3.45
C LYS A 62 11.81 12.40 -4.06
N SER A 63 12.53 13.33 -3.43
CA SER A 63 13.88 13.69 -3.89
C SER A 63 14.87 12.52 -3.85
N LEU A 64 14.57 11.44 -3.11
CA LEU A 64 15.35 10.20 -3.12
C LEU A 64 15.53 9.62 -4.53
N GLU A 65 14.57 9.85 -5.43
CA GLU A 65 14.64 9.50 -6.86
C GLU A 65 15.91 10.00 -7.53
N PHE A 66 16.40 11.16 -7.11
CA PHE A 66 17.53 11.85 -7.74
C PHE A 66 18.87 11.64 -7.01
N ALA A 67 18.86 10.95 -5.88
CA ALA A 67 20.07 10.61 -5.15
C ALA A 67 20.86 9.52 -5.91
N SER A 68 22.14 9.37 -5.57
CA SER A 68 22.94 8.25 -6.06
C SER A 68 22.38 6.90 -5.59
N LEU A 69 22.76 5.81 -6.26
CA LEU A 69 22.40 4.46 -5.83
C LEU A 69 22.92 4.14 -4.41
N ASP A 70 24.10 4.65 -4.05
CA ASP A 70 24.66 4.51 -2.71
C ASP A 70 23.75 5.17 -1.66
N MET A 71 23.18 6.32 -1.98
CA MET A 71 22.26 7.05 -1.10
C MET A 71 20.86 6.43 -1.08
N GLN A 72 20.40 5.86 -2.19
CA GLN A 72 19.17 5.07 -2.25
C GLN A 72 19.28 3.76 -1.44
N ASN A 73 20.51 3.28 -1.19
CA ASN A 73 20.79 2.16 -0.29
C ASN A 73 21.30 2.62 1.09
N ASN A 74 21.32 3.92 1.37
CA ASN A 74 21.69 4.44 2.67
C ASN A 74 20.46 4.43 3.58
N ARG A 75 20.47 3.54 4.57
CA ARG A 75 19.39 3.35 5.53
C ARG A 75 18.94 4.65 6.21
N GLN A 76 19.86 5.53 6.60
CA GLN A 76 19.50 6.79 7.28
C GLN A 76 18.74 7.73 6.33
N VAL A 77 19.21 7.85 5.09
CA VAL A 77 18.60 8.69 4.05
C VAL A 77 17.22 8.15 3.71
N VAL A 78 17.11 6.84 3.46
CA VAL A 78 15.86 6.18 3.08
C VAL A 78 14.81 6.29 4.17
N LEU A 79 15.16 6.02 5.44
CA LEU A 79 14.23 6.20 6.56
C LEU A 79 13.79 7.66 6.71
N SER A 80 14.68 8.62 6.44
CA SER A 80 14.31 10.04 6.49
C SER A 80 13.34 10.41 5.36
N ALA A 81 13.52 9.85 4.16
CA ALA A 81 12.59 10.00 3.04
C ALA A 81 11.22 9.38 3.34
N ILE A 82 11.20 8.15 3.87
CA ILE A 82 9.98 7.42 4.26
C ILE A 82 9.17 8.21 5.31
N LYS A 83 9.83 8.76 6.33
CA LYS A 83 9.17 9.56 7.36
C LYS A 83 8.55 10.84 6.80
N GLN A 84 9.06 11.34 5.68
CA GLN A 84 8.49 12.49 4.98
C GLN A 84 7.31 12.08 4.12
N ASP A 85 7.44 11.00 3.34
CA ASP A 85 6.38 10.40 2.52
C ASP A 85 6.65 8.88 2.40
N GLY A 86 5.77 8.06 2.95
CA GLY A 86 5.92 6.60 2.95
C GLY A 86 6.03 5.99 1.55
N LEU A 87 5.50 6.66 0.52
CA LEU A 87 5.66 6.21 -0.89
C LEU A 87 7.08 6.40 -1.42
N SER A 88 7.94 7.14 -0.71
CA SER A 88 9.35 7.30 -1.09
C SER A 88 10.12 5.99 -1.09
N LEU A 89 9.58 4.92 -0.49
CA LEU A 89 10.11 3.56 -0.63
C LEU A 89 10.24 3.12 -2.10
N GLU A 90 9.42 3.66 -3.02
CA GLU A 90 9.54 3.46 -4.47
C GLU A 90 10.96 3.71 -5.01
N TYR A 91 11.65 4.69 -4.42
CA TYR A 91 12.95 5.15 -4.87
C TYR A 91 14.10 4.58 -4.04
N ALA A 92 13.80 3.77 -3.03
CA ALA A 92 14.82 3.08 -2.26
C ALA A 92 15.45 1.96 -3.13
N GLY A 93 16.74 1.73 -2.94
CA GLY A 93 17.42 0.65 -3.66
C GLY A 93 16.92 -0.72 -3.20
N GLU A 94 17.18 -1.74 -4.02
CA GLU A 94 16.73 -3.12 -3.78
C GLU A 94 17.20 -3.69 -2.42
N LEU A 95 18.35 -3.22 -1.90
CA LEU A 95 18.84 -3.65 -0.59
C LEU A 95 17.99 -3.13 0.57
N MET A 96 17.15 -2.12 0.34
CA MET A 96 16.31 -1.49 1.35
C MET A 96 14.88 -2.02 1.31
N ASN A 97 14.30 -2.17 0.12
CA ASN A 97 12.93 -2.64 -0.04
C ASN A 97 12.74 -4.15 0.22
N CYS A 98 13.84 -4.90 0.39
CA CYS A 98 13.83 -6.28 0.85
C CYS A 98 13.96 -6.45 2.37
N GLN A 99 14.13 -5.34 3.13
CA GLN A 99 14.23 -5.38 4.59
C GLN A 99 12.84 -5.19 5.22
N PRO A 100 12.31 -6.18 5.97
CA PRO A 100 10.97 -6.09 6.57
C PRO A 100 10.75 -4.83 7.41
N ASP A 101 11.72 -4.46 8.24
CA ASP A 101 11.62 -3.35 9.17
C ASP A 101 11.55 -1.98 8.45
N ILE A 102 12.27 -1.82 7.34
CA ILE A 102 12.17 -0.62 6.49
C ILE A 102 10.79 -0.55 5.84
N VAL A 103 10.30 -1.66 5.29
CA VAL A 103 8.99 -1.70 4.63
C VAL A 103 7.87 -1.47 5.64
N PHE A 104 7.95 -2.03 6.85
CA PHE A 104 6.98 -1.76 7.90
C PHE A 104 6.97 -0.29 8.32
N GLU A 105 8.13 0.36 8.46
CA GLU A 105 8.19 1.80 8.70
C GLU A 105 7.46 2.55 7.55
N ALA A 106 7.68 2.19 6.29
CA ALA A 106 6.99 2.82 5.16
C ALA A 106 5.47 2.65 5.21
N ILE A 107 4.99 1.46 5.57
CA ILE A 107 3.57 1.15 5.73
C ILE A 107 2.93 2.02 6.83
N GLN A 108 3.65 2.31 7.92
CA GLN A 108 3.14 3.17 9.00
C GLN A 108 2.83 4.60 8.51
N TYR A 109 3.64 5.14 7.59
CA TYR A 109 3.40 6.47 7.01
C TYR A 109 2.44 6.43 5.82
N ASN A 110 2.47 5.36 5.02
CA ASN A 110 1.53 5.15 3.93
C ASN A 110 1.32 3.64 3.66
N PRO A 111 0.13 3.07 3.96
CA PRO A 111 -0.12 1.65 3.72
C PRO A 111 0.04 1.19 2.26
N LEU A 112 -0.11 2.10 1.29
CA LEU A 112 0.12 1.77 -0.13
C LEU A 112 1.60 1.55 -0.46
N ALA A 113 2.54 1.88 0.44
CA ALA A 113 3.96 1.64 0.25
C ALA A 113 4.31 0.16 0.11
N VAL A 114 3.46 -0.76 0.59
CA VAL A 114 3.69 -2.21 0.50
C VAL A 114 3.91 -2.68 -0.95
N LYS A 115 3.36 -1.98 -1.95
CA LYS A 115 3.52 -2.35 -3.37
C LYS A 115 4.96 -2.26 -3.86
N TYR A 116 5.83 -1.58 -3.10
CA TYR A 116 7.25 -1.44 -3.40
C TYR A 116 8.12 -2.42 -2.60
N ALA A 117 7.53 -3.25 -1.74
CA ALA A 117 8.25 -4.34 -1.08
C ALA A 117 8.81 -5.33 -2.13
N SER A 118 9.94 -5.97 -1.82
CA SER A 118 10.48 -7.01 -2.70
C SER A 118 9.48 -8.17 -2.85
N LEU A 119 9.56 -8.87 -3.98
CA LEU A 119 8.74 -10.07 -4.22
C LEU A 119 8.96 -11.13 -3.15
N ASP A 120 10.19 -11.31 -2.67
CA ASP A 120 10.51 -12.25 -1.60
C ASP A 120 9.72 -11.96 -0.32
N LEU A 121 9.59 -10.68 0.06
CA LEU A 121 8.75 -10.28 1.20
C LEU A 121 7.27 -10.47 0.93
N LEU A 122 6.80 -10.18 -0.29
CA LEU A 122 5.39 -10.38 -0.67
C LEU A 122 5.01 -11.87 -0.74
N CYS A 123 5.99 -12.76 -0.85
CA CYS A 123 5.83 -14.21 -0.75
C CYS A 123 6.02 -14.75 0.69
N ASP A 124 6.50 -13.92 1.63
CA ASP A 124 6.66 -14.29 3.04
C ASP A 124 5.33 -14.13 3.79
N GLU A 125 4.82 -15.26 4.27
CA GLU A 125 3.56 -15.36 5.00
C GLU A 125 3.54 -14.48 6.26
N GLN A 126 4.61 -14.54 7.05
CA GLN A 126 4.70 -13.79 8.30
C GLN A 126 4.74 -12.28 8.03
N PHE A 127 5.51 -11.87 7.01
CA PHE A 127 5.56 -10.48 6.59
C PHE A 127 4.18 -9.96 6.17
N VAL A 128 3.47 -10.70 5.32
CA VAL A 128 2.14 -10.30 4.83
C VAL A 128 1.14 -10.17 5.99
N LEU A 129 1.17 -11.07 6.97
CA LEU A 129 0.31 -10.99 8.15
C LEU A 129 0.58 -9.73 8.98
N GLU A 130 1.84 -9.45 9.23
CA GLU A 130 2.26 -8.28 10.02
C GLU A 130 1.91 -6.98 9.28
N ALA A 131 2.19 -6.90 7.98
CA ALA A 131 1.85 -5.74 7.16
C ALA A 131 0.33 -5.51 7.08
N ALA A 132 -0.47 -6.57 7.03
CA ALA A 132 -1.92 -6.45 7.06
C ALA A 132 -2.45 -5.94 8.41
N LYS A 133 -1.84 -6.36 9.54
CA LYS A 133 -2.16 -5.84 10.88
C LYS A 133 -1.84 -4.35 11.02
N LEU A 134 -0.88 -3.83 10.25
CA LEU A 134 -0.56 -2.40 10.18
C LEU A 134 -1.55 -1.57 9.35
N GLY A 135 -2.67 -2.16 8.89
CA GLY A 135 -3.72 -1.45 8.16
C GLY A 135 -3.57 -1.48 6.65
N CYS A 136 -2.68 -2.32 6.11
CA CYS A 136 -2.53 -2.50 4.68
C CYS A 136 -3.66 -3.35 4.08
N GLN A 137 -4.81 -2.72 3.83
CA GLN A 137 -6.01 -3.41 3.38
C GLN A 137 -5.87 -4.10 2.01
N ASP A 138 -4.98 -3.57 1.17
CA ASP A 138 -4.77 -3.98 -0.22
C ASP A 138 -3.50 -4.81 -0.42
N ILE A 139 -2.87 -5.31 0.65
CA ILE A 139 -1.64 -6.14 0.51
C ILE A 139 -1.88 -7.34 -0.41
N LEU A 140 -3.08 -7.92 -0.33
CA LEU A 140 -3.53 -9.03 -1.14
C LEU A 140 -3.68 -8.70 -2.62
N LYS A 141 -3.53 -7.45 -3.08
CA LYS A 141 -3.41 -7.09 -4.51
C LYS A 141 -1.99 -7.25 -5.04
N ASN A 142 -0.99 -7.15 -4.16
CA ASN A 142 0.43 -7.13 -4.53
C ASN A 142 1.07 -8.52 -4.50
N ILE A 143 0.34 -9.54 -4.05
CA ILE A 143 0.80 -10.92 -4.01
C ILE A 143 0.63 -11.56 -5.40
N TYR A 144 1.67 -12.21 -5.94
CA TYR A 144 1.68 -12.76 -7.30
C TYR A 144 1.39 -14.27 -7.34
N GLU A 145 1.76 -15.01 -6.31
CA GLU A 145 1.54 -16.46 -6.21
C GLU A 145 0.71 -16.81 -4.97
N VAL A 146 0.04 -17.96 -5.06
CA VAL A 146 -0.93 -18.42 -4.06
C VAL A 146 -0.22 -18.63 -2.73
N ILE A 147 -0.51 -17.74 -1.78
CA ILE A 147 -0.20 -17.99 -0.39
C ILE A 147 -1.14 -19.09 0.09
N ASP A 148 -0.61 -19.97 0.95
CA ASP A 148 -1.31 -21.06 1.59
C ASP A 148 -2.76 -20.71 1.97
N MET A 149 -3.66 -21.65 1.73
CA MET A 149 -5.07 -21.53 2.00
C MET A 149 -5.37 -21.24 3.47
N GLU A 150 -4.62 -21.85 4.38
CA GLU A 150 -4.79 -21.67 5.81
C GLU A 150 -4.45 -20.24 6.23
N PHE A 151 -3.40 -19.67 5.64
CA PHE A 151 -3.00 -18.28 5.83
C PHE A 151 -4.05 -17.28 5.35
N VAL A 152 -4.58 -17.48 4.14
CA VAL A 152 -5.60 -16.60 3.57
C VAL A 152 -6.81 -16.52 4.49
N LEU A 153 -7.21 -17.65 5.08
CA LEU A 153 -8.32 -17.70 6.04
C LEU A 153 -8.05 -16.98 7.36
N GLN A 154 -6.81 -17.03 7.87
CA GLN A 154 -6.40 -16.24 9.04
C GLN A 154 -6.48 -14.73 8.73
N MET A 155 -6.09 -14.34 7.52
CA MET A 155 -6.17 -12.95 7.08
C MET A 155 -7.61 -12.39 7.04
N LEU A 156 -8.58 -13.22 6.65
CA LEU A 156 -9.99 -12.81 6.61
C LEU A 156 -10.55 -12.42 7.98
N GLN A 157 -10.02 -12.98 9.08
CA GLN A 157 -10.48 -12.62 10.42
C GLN A 157 -10.16 -11.17 10.80
N HIS A 158 -9.11 -10.59 10.20
CA HIS A 158 -8.62 -9.26 10.53
C HIS A 158 -9.10 -8.17 9.57
N ASN A 159 -9.57 -8.53 8.37
CA ASN A 159 -10.02 -7.56 7.37
C ASN A 159 -11.08 -8.16 6.45
N SER A 160 -12.34 -7.71 6.60
CA SER A 160 -13.48 -8.24 5.85
C SER A 160 -13.57 -7.77 4.39
N LEU A 161 -12.84 -6.72 4.01
CA LEU A 161 -12.82 -6.17 2.65
C LEU A 161 -11.62 -6.64 1.82
N SER A 162 -10.55 -7.13 2.46
CA SER A 162 -9.38 -7.69 1.76
C SER A 162 -9.76 -8.90 0.87
N ILE A 163 -10.87 -9.57 1.23
CA ILE A 163 -11.43 -10.70 0.50
C ILE A 163 -11.74 -10.42 -0.96
N VAL A 164 -12.15 -9.17 -1.28
CA VAL A 164 -12.49 -8.75 -2.64
C VAL A 164 -11.27 -8.90 -3.56
N SER A 165 -10.08 -8.59 -3.04
CA SER A 165 -8.83 -8.66 -3.78
C SER A 165 -8.37 -10.10 -4.06
N LEU A 166 -8.85 -11.09 -3.29
CA LEU A 166 -8.51 -12.50 -3.46
C LEU A 166 -9.33 -13.20 -4.54
N PHE A 167 -10.53 -12.71 -4.85
CA PHE A 167 -11.40 -13.34 -5.84
C PHE A 167 -10.93 -13.22 -7.29
N ARG A 168 -9.81 -12.55 -7.52
CA ARG A 168 -9.06 -12.65 -8.78
C ARG A 168 -8.54 -14.06 -9.03
N PHE A 169 -8.19 -14.82 -7.98
CA PHE A 169 -7.79 -16.21 -8.18
C PHE A 169 -9.01 -17.12 -8.18
N ARG A 170 -9.21 -17.81 -9.29
CA ARG A 170 -10.37 -18.68 -9.52
C ARG A 170 -10.47 -19.80 -8.48
N ALA A 171 -9.35 -20.33 -8.00
CA ALA A 171 -9.31 -21.40 -7.00
C ALA A 171 -10.16 -21.06 -5.76
N PHE A 172 -10.05 -19.84 -5.21
CA PHE A 172 -10.82 -19.44 -4.03
C PHE A 172 -12.32 -19.33 -4.29
N ARG A 173 -12.71 -18.76 -5.44
CA ARG A 173 -14.14 -18.57 -5.77
C ARG A 173 -14.83 -19.83 -6.30
N SER A 174 -14.09 -20.89 -6.61
CA SER A 174 -14.62 -22.17 -7.07
C SER A 174 -14.78 -23.21 -5.96
N ASP A 175 -14.22 -22.97 -4.77
CA ASP A 175 -14.28 -23.90 -3.64
C ASP A 175 -15.35 -23.47 -2.63
N LYS A 176 -16.30 -24.36 -2.34
CA LYS A 176 -17.42 -24.08 -1.43
C LYS A 176 -16.96 -23.83 0.01
N GLU A 177 -15.97 -24.57 0.51
CA GLU A 177 -15.51 -24.44 1.90
C GLU A 177 -14.84 -23.07 2.13
N ILE A 178 -14.05 -22.64 1.15
CA ILE A 178 -13.43 -21.31 1.15
C ILE A 178 -14.50 -20.23 1.12
N MET A 179 -15.47 -20.35 0.21
CA MET A 179 -16.59 -19.42 0.10
C MET A 179 -17.41 -19.35 1.38
N LEU A 180 -17.57 -20.46 2.11
CA LEU A 180 -18.32 -20.48 3.36
C LEU A 180 -17.62 -19.67 4.46
N LYS A 181 -16.30 -19.83 4.61
CA LYS A 181 -15.50 -19.05 5.58
C LYS A 181 -15.49 -17.56 5.21
N ALA A 182 -15.36 -17.28 3.92
CA ALA A 182 -15.44 -15.94 3.34
C ALA A 182 -16.76 -15.23 3.66
N VAL A 183 -17.87 -15.90 3.37
CA VAL A 183 -19.23 -15.39 3.56
C VAL A 183 -19.58 -15.18 5.02
N LYS A 184 -19.15 -16.08 5.92
CA LYS A 184 -19.29 -15.93 7.37
C LYS A 184 -18.60 -14.69 7.92
N ASN A 185 -17.54 -14.23 7.25
CA ASN A 185 -16.87 -12.99 7.61
C ASN A 185 -17.52 -11.76 6.95
N ASN A 186 -17.87 -11.86 5.65
CA ASN A 186 -18.53 -10.80 4.89
C ASN A 186 -19.47 -11.40 3.85
N GLY A 187 -20.78 -11.23 4.02
CA GLY A 187 -21.78 -11.77 3.09
C GLY A 187 -21.65 -11.28 1.64
N PHE A 188 -20.98 -10.14 1.40
CA PHE A 188 -20.67 -9.66 0.05
C PHE A 188 -19.72 -10.59 -0.73
N ALA A 189 -18.99 -11.47 -0.04
CA ALA A 189 -18.14 -12.48 -0.65
C ALA A 189 -18.88 -13.37 -1.66
N LEU A 190 -20.17 -13.67 -1.41
CA LEU A 190 -20.98 -14.55 -2.26
C LEU A 190 -21.07 -14.06 -3.71
N PHE A 191 -21.10 -12.74 -3.92
CA PHE A 191 -21.14 -12.12 -5.25
C PHE A 191 -20.01 -12.58 -6.18
N TYR A 192 -18.86 -12.92 -5.59
CA TYR A 192 -17.66 -13.28 -6.35
C TYR A 192 -17.51 -14.77 -6.64
N ALA A 193 -18.44 -15.61 -6.19
CA ALA A 193 -18.38 -17.05 -6.46
C ALA A 193 -18.28 -17.33 -7.97
N ALA A 194 -17.52 -18.36 -8.33
CA ALA A 194 -17.10 -18.62 -9.71
C ALA A 194 -18.21 -19.17 -10.61
N SER A 195 -19.30 -19.65 -10.02
CA SER A 195 -20.43 -20.26 -10.72
C SER A 195 -21.75 -19.81 -10.10
N GLU A 196 -22.79 -19.78 -10.93
CA GLU A 196 -24.16 -19.51 -10.49
C GLU A 196 -24.66 -20.58 -9.50
N GLU A 197 -24.18 -21.82 -9.62
CA GLU A 197 -24.45 -22.91 -8.67
C GLU A 197 -23.98 -22.56 -7.26
N LEU A 198 -22.75 -22.06 -7.10
CA LEU A 198 -22.23 -21.63 -5.79
C LEU A 198 -22.92 -20.35 -5.30
N GLN A 199 -23.28 -19.42 -6.21
CA GLN A 199 -24.03 -18.22 -5.83
C GLN A 199 -25.43 -18.53 -5.28
N LYS A 200 -26.03 -19.64 -5.72
CA LYS A 200 -27.35 -20.11 -5.30
C LYS A 200 -27.30 -21.25 -4.27
N ASP A 201 -26.12 -21.63 -3.81
CA ASP A 201 -25.96 -22.68 -2.80
C ASP A 201 -26.65 -22.24 -1.50
N GLU A 202 -27.57 -23.08 -1.01
CA GLU A 202 -28.45 -22.74 0.12
C GLU A 202 -27.65 -22.39 1.39
N GLU A 203 -26.56 -23.11 1.65
CA GLU A 203 -25.73 -22.89 2.83
C GLU A 203 -24.96 -21.56 2.75
N LEU A 204 -24.35 -21.28 1.60
CA LEU A 204 -23.64 -20.02 1.36
C LEU A 204 -24.61 -18.82 1.43
N VAL A 205 -25.76 -18.92 0.79
CA VAL A 205 -26.79 -17.87 0.82
C VAL A 205 -27.25 -17.61 2.26
N TRP A 206 -27.49 -18.67 3.03
CA TRP A 206 -27.96 -18.56 4.41
C TRP A 206 -26.93 -17.90 5.32
N GLU A 207 -25.65 -18.25 5.19
CA GLU A 207 -24.58 -17.60 5.96
C GLU A 207 -24.40 -16.13 5.53
N ALA A 208 -24.55 -15.80 4.24
CA ALA A 208 -24.44 -14.43 3.76
C ALA A 208 -25.53 -13.52 4.34
N LEU A 209 -26.74 -14.06 4.48
CA LEU A 209 -27.88 -13.38 5.11
C LEU A 209 -27.65 -13.08 6.59
N LYS A 210 -27.09 -14.04 7.35
CA LYS A 210 -26.79 -13.85 8.78
C LYS A 210 -25.79 -12.72 9.04
N CYS A 211 -24.85 -12.50 8.14
CA CYS A 211 -23.77 -11.53 8.31
C CYS A 211 -24.10 -10.13 7.74
N ASN A 212 -25.38 -9.78 7.58
CA ASN A 212 -25.85 -8.48 7.05
C ASN A 212 -25.34 -8.14 5.63
N GLY A 213 -24.98 -9.14 4.82
CA GLY A 213 -24.45 -8.93 3.47
C GLY A 213 -25.49 -8.36 2.49
N TYR A 214 -25.02 -7.64 1.46
CA TYR A 214 -25.80 -7.33 0.25
C TYR A 214 -26.01 -8.62 -0.56
N VAL A 215 -26.97 -9.44 -0.15
CA VAL A 215 -27.49 -10.55 -0.97
C VAL A 215 -28.38 -9.90 -2.04
N LEU A 216 -27.76 -9.43 -3.12
CA LEU A 216 -28.43 -8.77 -4.25
C LEU A 216 -29.43 -9.72 -4.91
N GLU A 217 -30.74 -9.43 -4.82
CA GLU A 217 -31.80 -9.93 -5.72
C GLU A 217 -31.77 -11.42 -6.12
N TYR A 218 -31.32 -12.32 -5.23
CA TYR A 218 -31.22 -13.74 -5.57
C TYR A 218 -32.58 -14.47 -5.60
N SER A 219 -33.60 -13.96 -4.89
CA SER A 219 -35.02 -14.26 -5.06
C SER A 219 -35.88 -13.40 -4.12
N ASP A 220 -37.16 -13.18 -4.46
CA ASP A 220 -38.14 -12.49 -3.58
C ASP A 220 -38.25 -13.17 -2.20
N GLU A 221 -38.13 -14.50 -2.16
CA GLU A 221 -38.20 -15.30 -0.94
C GLU A 221 -37.03 -15.04 0.02
N LEU A 222 -35.81 -14.88 -0.53
CA LEU A 222 -34.62 -14.55 0.25
C LEU A 222 -34.60 -13.11 0.71
N LEU A 223 -35.11 -12.18 -0.11
CA LEU A 223 -35.33 -10.79 0.28
C LEU A 223 -36.34 -10.72 1.44
N GLN A 224 -37.42 -11.48 1.37
CA GLN A 224 -38.42 -11.55 2.43
C GLN A 224 -37.83 -12.10 3.74
N LYS A 225 -37.08 -13.21 3.70
CA LYS A 225 -36.37 -13.75 4.87
C LYS A 225 -35.35 -12.75 5.45
N ARG A 226 -34.63 -12.00 4.61
CA ARG A 226 -33.73 -10.93 5.08
C ARG A 226 -34.50 -9.83 5.80
N MET A 227 -35.61 -9.37 5.23
CA MET A 227 -36.46 -8.34 5.82
C MET A 227 -37.01 -8.80 7.17
N GLU A 228 -37.46 -10.05 7.26
CA GLU A 228 -37.91 -10.67 8.51
C GLU A 228 -36.79 -10.74 9.55
N MET A 229 -35.53 -11.05 9.19
CA MET A 229 -34.46 -11.20 10.19
C MET A 229 -33.79 -9.89 10.60
N CYS A 230 -33.51 -9.00 9.64
CA CYS A 230 -32.76 -7.76 9.89
C CYS A 230 -33.66 -6.63 10.40
N TYR A 231 -34.95 -6.69 10.07
CA TYR A 231 -35.90 -5.60 10.33
C TYR A 231 -37.14 -6.02 11.12
N HIS A 232 -37.16 -7.24 11.70
CA HIS A 232 -38.29 -7.76 12.48
C HIS A 232 -38.80 -6.76 13.53
N ASP A 233 -37.89 -6.13 14.28
CA ASP A 233 -38.24 -5.23 15.38
C ASP A 233 -38.33 -3.75 14.96
N THR A 234 -37.88 -3.38 13.76
CA THR A 234 -37.88 -1.98 13.29
C THR A 234 -39.08 -1.63 12.41
N TYR A 235 -39.70 -2.61 11.73
CA TYR A 235 -40.86 -2.37 10.87
C TYR A 235 -42.16 -3.06 11.32
N PHE A 236 -42.08 -4.20 12.02
CA PHE A 236 -43.26 -4.95 12.48
C PHE A 236 -43.54 -4.77 13.97
N GLY A 237 -43.45 -3.52 14.44
CA GLY A 237 -43.50 -3.13 15.85
C GLY A 237 -44.48 -3.91 16.73
N LYS A 238 -44.10 -4.10 18.00
CA LYS A 238 -45.03 -4.49 19.06
C LYS A 238 -46.11 -3.44 19.26
#